data_AF-A0A5D0MN44-F1
#
_entry.id   AF-A0A5D0MN44-F1
#
_cell.length_a   1.000
_cell.length_b   1.000
_cell.length_c   1.000
_cell.angle_alpha   90.00
_cell.angle_beta   90.00
_cell.angle_gamma   90.00
#
_symmetry.space_group_name_H-M   'P 1'
#
loop_
_entity.id
_entity.type
_entity.pdbx_description
1 polymer ?
#
loop_
_entity_poly.entity_id
_entity_poly.type
_entity_poly.pdbx_seq_one_letter_code
_entity_poly.pdbx_strand_id
1 'polypeptide(L)'
;MFELFYELLLILGGIAMVAIGIAIKEQSTGSRILNVVVGLAFFGYGFYLMFLAPVGSEYRIFIYVFILPILLIVRAVKARKEAREQAAAHR
;
A
#
# COMPACT_ATOMS: atom_id res chain seq x y z
N MET A 1 20.16 6.04 -9.45
CA MET A 1 19.05 7.04 -9.50
C MET A 1 17.69 6.37 -9.58
N PHE A 2 17.44 5.47 -10.54
CA PHE A 2 16.15 4.77 -10.66
C PHE A 2 15.80 3.86 -9.46
N GLU A 3 16.80 3.21 -8.87
CA GLU A 3 16.68 2.40 -7.65
C GLU A 3 16.13 3.19 -6.44
N LEU A 4 16.65 4.40 -6.20
CA LEU A 4 16.16 5.26 -5.12
C LEU A 4 14.67 5.59 -5.27
N PHE A 5 14.20 5.86 -6.49
CA PHE A 5 12.77 6.08 -6.73
C PHE A 5 11.95 4.83 -6.43
N TYR A 6 12.43 3.66 -6.84
CA TYR A 6 11.76 2.39 -6.56
C TYR A 6 11.66 2.10 -5.06
N GLU A 7 12.75 2.26 -4.31
CA GLU A 7 12.80 2.09 -2.86
C GLU A 7 11.86 3.06 -2.14
N LEU A 8 11.88 4.35 -2.52
CA LEU A 8 10.98 5.35 -1.95
C LEU A 8 9.51 5.04 -2.25
N LEU A 9 9.19 4.56 -3.46
CA LEU A 9 7.83 4.12 -3.80
C LEU A 9 7.40 2.92 -2.95
N LEU A 10 8.28 1.97 -2.67
CA LEU A 10 7.99 0.84 -1.78
C LEU A 10 7.74 1.30 -0.35
N ILE A 11 8.60 2.16 0.20
CA ILE A 11 8.49 2.67 1.57
C ILE A 11 7.21 3.51 1.73
N LEU A 12 7.05 4.55 0.90
CA LEU A 12 5.90 5.45 0.98
C LEU A 12 4.59 4.74 0.63
N GLY A 13 4.61 3.88 -0.38
CA GLY A 13 3.46 3.04 -0.75
C GLY A 13 3.08 2.06 0.35
N GLY A 14 4.06 1.43 0.99
CA GLY A 14 3.86 0.55 2.14
C GLY A 14 3.20 1.27 3.32
N ILE A 15 3.71 2.46 3.67
CA ILE A 15 3.11 3.30 4.72
C ILE A 15 1.68 3.69 4.38
N ALA A 16 1.43 4.14 3.13
CA ALA A 16 0.10 4.53 2.68
C ALA A 16 -0.90 3.37 2.78
N MET A 17 -0.48 2.16 2.38
CA MET A 17 -1.28 0.94 2.47
C MET A 17 -1.65 0.59 3.91
N VAL A 18 -0.68 0.64 4.84
CA VAL A 18 -0.94 0.42 6.27
C VAL A 18 -1.91 1.47 6.81
N ALA A 19 -1.68 2.75 6.50
CA ALA A 19 -2.56 3.83 6.92
C ALA A 19 -4.00 3.64 6.41
N ILE A 20 -4.17 3.22 5.15
CA ILE A 20 -5.48 2.96 4.55
C ILE A 20 -6.20 1.80 5.23
N GLY A 21 -5.50 0.69 5.50
CA GLY A 21 -6.09 -0.48 6.17
C GLY A 21 -6.58 -0.18 7.59
N ILE A 22 -5.92 0.77 8.29
CA ILE A 22 -6.28 1.21 9.63
C ILE A 22 -7.38 2.28 9.60
N ALA A 23 -7.26 3.29 8.74
CA ALA A 23 -8.10 4.48 8.73
C ALA A 23 -9.48 4.27 8.08
N ILE A 24 -9.56 3.45 7.02
CA ILE A 24 -10.81 3.20 6.30
C ILE A 24 -11.46 1.94 6.86
N LYS A 25 -12.43 2.12 7.76
CA LYS A 25 -13.13 1.03 8.46
C LYS A 25 -14.27 0.43 7.64
N GLU A 26 -14.72 1.15 6.61
CA GLU A 26 -15.82 0.78 5.71
C GLU A 26 -15.46 -0.36 4.76
N GLN A 27 -14.17 -0.71 4.69
CA GLN A 27 -13.70 -1.89 3.98
C GLN A 27 -14.02 -3.18 4.74
N SER A 28 -14.18 -4.28 3.99
CA SER A 28 -14.26 -5.61 4.58
C SER A 28 -13.02 -5.92 5.44
N THR A 29 -13.20 -6.70 6.52
CA THR A 29 -12.10 -7.10 7.41
C THR A 29 -10.94 -7.74 6.64
N GLY A 30 -11.24 -8.58 5.65
CA GLY A 30 -10.24 -9.18 4.77
C GLY A 30 -9.45 -8.14 3.95
N SER A 31 -10.12 -7.14 3.38
CA SER A 31 -9.44 -6.07 2.63
C SER A 31 -8.55 -5.22 3.54
N ARG A 32 -8.98 -4.95 4.77
CA ARG A 32 -8.18 -4.20 5.75
C ARG A 32 -6.91 -4.95 6.14
N ILE A 33 -7.05 -6.23 6.49
CA ILE A 33 -5.90 -7.09 6.81
C ILE A 33 -4.96 -7.17 5.61
N LEU A 34 -5.49 -7.37 4.40
CA LEU A 34 -4.67 -7.43 3.19
C LEU A 34 -3.91 -6.13 2.92
N ASN A 35 -4.54 -4.97 3.11
CA ASN A 35 -3.85 -3.67 3.00
C ASN A 35 -2.69 -3.56 4.00
N VAL A 36 -2.90 -3.95 5.26
CA VAL A 36 -1.85 -3.89 6.29
C VAL A 36 -0.72 -4.86 5.98
N VAL A 37 -1.01 -6.12 5.67
CA VAL A 37 0.01 -7.15 5.38
C VAL A 37 0.81 -6.79 4.14
N VAL A 38 0.15 -6.39 3.06
CA VAL A 38 0.84 -5.96 1.82
C VAL A 38 1.64 -4.68 2.09
N GLY A 39 1.08 -3.73 2.85
CA GLY A 39 1.79 -2.51 3.21
C GLY A 39 3.06 -2.76 4.02
N LEU A 40 3.00 -3.67 5.01
CA LEU A 40 4.18 -4.09 5.78
C LEU A 40 5.22 -4.82 4.92
N ALA A 41 4.79 -5.67 3.98
CA ALA A 41 5.70 -6.33 3.05
C ALA A 41 6.42 -5.31 2.14
N PHE A 42 5.68 -4.33 1.61
CA PHE A 42 6.24 -3.26 0.77
C PHE A 42 7.21 -2.38 1.55
N PHE A 43 6.80 -1.92 2.74
CA PHE A 43 7.65 -1.11 3.60
C PHE A 43 8.90 -1.89 4.03
N GLY A 44 8.73 -3.12 4.51
CA GLY A 44 9.84 -3.96 4.96
C GLY A 44 10.85 -4.25 3.86
N TYR A 45 10.37 -4.54 2.64
CA TYR A 45 11.26 -4.77 1.50
C TYR A 45 11.97 -3.48 1.06
N GLY A 46 11.26 -2.36 0.93
CA GLY A 46 11.88 -1.07 0.59
C GLY A 46 12.89 -0.62 1.65
N PHE A 47 12.56 -0.79 2.94
CA PHE A 47 13.45 -0.50 4.06
C PHE A 47 14.70 -1.39 4.04
N TYR A 48 14.52 -2.69 3.76
CA TYR A 48 15.63 -3.61 3.61
C TYR A 48 16.57 -3.17 2.48
N LEU A 49 16.02 -2.87 1.29
CA LEU A 49 16.81 -2.43 0.14
C LEU A 49 17.58 -1.14 0.41
N MET A 50 16.93 -0.15 1.05
CA MET A 50 17.50 1.17 1.23
C MET A 50 18.53 1.24 2.38
N PHE A 51 18.34 0.48 3.46
CA PHE A 51 19.12 0.64 4.69
C PHE A 51 19.95 -0.58 5.09
N LEU A 52 19.54 -1.79 4.69
CA LEU A 52 20.17 -3.04 5.16
C LEU A 52 20.89 -3.79 4.04
N ALA A 53 20.53 -3.54 2.78
CA ALA A 53 21.11 -4.26 1.66
C ALA A 53 22.60 -3.92 1.53
N PRO A 54 23.45 -4.91 1.23
CA PRO A 54 24.86 -4.68 0.98
C PRO A 54 25.07 -3.67 -0.16
N VAL A 55 26.08 -2.81 0.01
CA VAL A 55 26.49 -1.84 -1.01
C VAL A 55 26.84 -2.57 -2.30
N GLY A 56 26.19 -2.20 -3.41
CA GLY A 56 26.39 -2.83 -4.71
C GLY A 56 25.55 -4.10 -4.95
N SER A 57 24.53 -4.37 -4.14
CA SER A 57 23.59 -5.44 -4.40
C SER A 57 22.77 -5.16 -5.67
N GLU A 58 22.93 -6.02 -6.69
CA GLU A 58 22.04 -6.01 -7.84
C GLU A 58 20.74 -6.73 -7.47
N TYR A 59 19.64 -5.99 -7.47
CA TYR A 59 18.32 -6.55 -7.27
C TYR A 59 17.40 -6.21 -8.44
N ARG A 60 16.47 -7.12 -8.72
CA ARG A 60 15.57 -6.98 -9.85
C ARG A 60 14.40 -6.09 -9.47
N ILE A 61 14.18 -5.04 -10.27
CA ILE A 61 13.08 -4.12 -10.06
C ILE A 61 11.79 -4.74 -10.62
N PHE A 62 10.80 -4.93 -9.76
CA PHE A 62 9.52 -5.53 -10.13
C PHE A 62 8.40 -4.47 -10.12
N ILE A 63 8.41 -3.53 -11.06
CA ILE A 63 7.41 -2.43 -11.11
C ILE A 63 5.96 -2.95 -11.14
N TYR A 64 5.70 -4.11 -11.74
CA TYR A 64 4.36 -4.69 -11.80
C TYR A 64 3.79 -5.06 -10.41
N VAL A 65 4.62 -5.18 -9.36
CA VAL A 65 4.11 -5.46 -7.99
C VAL A 65 3.22 -4.35 -7.47
N PHE A 66 3.38 -3.11 -7.98
CA PHE A 66 2.55 -1.97 -7.60
C PHE A 66 1.11 -2.05 -8.13
N ILE A 67 0.80 -2.97 -9.06
CA ILE A 67 -0.57 -3.18 -9.52
C ILE A 67 -1.47 -3.59 -8.36
N LEU A 68 -1.01 -4.51 -7.51
CA LEU A 68 -1.76 -4.99 -6.36
C LEU A 68 -2.13 -3.87 -5.36
N PRO A 69 -1.18 -3.08 -4.81
CA PRO A 69 -1.52 -1.99 -3.90
C PRO A 69 -2.39 -0.93 -4.56
N ILE A 70 -2.20 -0.60 -5.86
CA ILE A 70 -3.10 0.34 -6.55
C ILE A 70 -4.54 -0.19 -6.55
N LEU A 71 -4.76 -1.48 -6.87
CA LEU A 71 -6.09 -2.08 -6.86
C LEU A 71 -6.71 -2.07 -5.45
N LEU A 72 -5.92 -2.35 -4.42
CA LEU A 72 -6.39 -2.34 -3.02
C LEU A 72 -6.76 -0.94 -2.55
N ILE A 73 -5.96 0.08 -2.90
CA ILE A 73 -6.25 1.48 -2.62
C ILE A 73 -7.54 1.93 -3.32
N VAL A 74 -7.70 1.61 -4.61
CA VAL A 74 -8.92 1.96 -5.35
C VAL A 74 -10.16 1.32 -4.71
N ARG A 75 -10.08 0.05 -4.32
CA ARG A 75 -11.16 -0.64 -3.59
C ARG A 75 -11.48 0.04 -2.26
N ALA A 76 -10.45 0.41 -1.51
CA ALA A 76 -10.59 1.12 -0.24
C ALA A 76 -11.31 2.47 -0.40
N VAL A 77 -10.92 3.26 -1.41
CA VAL A 77 -11.53 4.55 -1.71
C VAL A 77 -12.99 4.40 -2.16
N LYS A 78 -13.28 3.38 -3.00
CA LYS A 78 -14.65 3.08 -3.43
C LYS A 78 -15.55 2.71 -2.24
N ALA A 79 -15.11 1.81 -1.37
CA ALA A 79 -15.87 1.42 -0.18
C ALA A 79 -16.20 2.64 0.72
N ARG A 80 -15.24 3.56 0.88
CA ARG A 80 -15.46 4.80 1.63
C ARG A 80 -16.47 5.73 0.96
N LYS A 81 -16.46 5.82 -0.38
CA LYS A 81 -17.41 6.64 -1.15
C LYS A 81 -18.83 6.10 -1.04
N GLU A 82 -18.99 4.78 -1.23
CA GLU A 82 -20.28 4.09 -1.12
C GLU A 82 -20.89 4.26 0.28
N ALA A 83 -20.09 4.12 1.34
CA ALA A 83 -20.56 4.33 2.70
C ALA A 83 -21.02 5.78 2.97
N ARG A 84 -20.34 6.78 2.37
CA ARG A 84 -20.75 8.19 2.48
C ARG A 84 -22.05 8.47 1.73
N GLU A 85 -22.24 7.87 0.56
CA GLU A 85 -23.48 8.02 -0.23
C GLU A 85 -24.68 7.40 0.51
N GLN A 86 -24.52 6.22 1.12
CA GLN A 86 -25.55 5.59 1.95
C GLN A 86 -25.93 6.45 3.17
N ALA A 87 -24.92 7.05 3.83
CA ALA A 87 -25.15 7.94 4.97
C ALA A 87 -25.85 9.26 4.58
N ALA A 88 -25.64 9.75 3.35
CA ALA A 88 -26.30 10.94 2.83
C ALA A 88 -27.74 10.67 2.36
N ALA A 89 -28.03 9.47 1.84
CA ALA A 89 -29.37 9.07 1.41
C ALA A 89 -30.32 8.72 2.58
N HIS A 90 -29.79 8.48 3.78
CA HIS A 90 -30.54 8.25 5.02
C HIS A 90 -30.76 9.51 5.88
N ARG A 91 -30.33 10.69 5.40
CA ARG A 91 -30.60 12.00 6.01
C ARG A 91 -31.67 12.73 5.21
#